data_AF-A0A2J6I9D2-F1
#
_entry.id   AF-A0A2J6I9D2-F1
#
_cell.length_a   1.000
_cell.length_b   1.000
_cell.length_c   1.000
_cell.angle_alpha   90.00
_cell.angle_beta   90.00
_cell.angle_gamma   90.00
#
_symmetry.space_group_name_H-M   'P 1'
#
loop_
_entity.id
_entity.type
_entity.pdbx_description
1 polymer ?
#
loop_
_entity_poly.entity_id
_entity_poly.type
_entity_poly.pdbx_seq_one_letter_code
_entity_poly.pdbx_strand_id
1 'polypeptide(L)'
;MKQKLIIMKAKIILMFAIILFSMQTINAQYKSVNDSPINEGISLINSDSIAYQLQWLQNMGTRFMMAPNHREVAENIKARFESYGITEVRLDSFQCYTNINYSNLHYDTTTWQYNVEAKIIGSVYPDEEIIVMGHHDNVQLESDPEIFAPGADDNASGTVAALETARVIMEMGYQPERTIVFLTTAAEELMNFGDAGSEHYATQAEAEGTNIWGVINNDMIAYDNGSNIMTLSNVIGSEEITGVASLITSTYTYLTPDVDSPTSSGGADLAAFIEMGYKGVYLMEKVFNPYYHSELDLVENCNLDYLTEAIKISCGTVIYTDISVGIDKPGEKETLISVYPNPCKDVINIKLSDNTRKSKIMLYNTTGQLLYNTTMDAYQNNLSIDMIDYPAGVYVLYIYDNKDLTKMKILR
;
A
#
# COMPACT_ATOMS: atom_id res chain seq x y z
N MET A 1 27.21 40.19 -9.68
CA MET A 1 26.13 39.86 -8.74
C MET A 1 24.78 39.57 -9.41
N LYS A 2 24.27 40.45 -10.30
CA LYS A 2 22.98 40.26 -11.00
C LYS A 2 22.87 38.96 -11.83
N GLN A 3 23.93 38.55 -12.55
CA GLN A 3 23.93 37.32 -13.36
C GLN A 3 23.82 36.03 -12.53
N LYS A 4 24.49 35.96 -11.36
CA LYS A 4 24.40 34.79 -10.46
C LYS A 4 22.98 34.64 -9.88
N LEU A 5 22.29 35.76 -9.60
CA LEU A 5 20.93 35.75 -9.08
C LEU A 5 19.90 35.28 -10.13
N ILE A 6 20.12 35.61 -11.42
CA ILE A 6 19.27 35.15 -12.53
C ILE A 6 19.42 33.65 -12.77
N ILE A 7 20.67 33.13 -12.74
CA ILE A 7 20.95 31.69 -12.90
C ILE A 7 20.37 30.88 -11.74
N MET A 8 20.42 31.40 -10.51
CA MET A 8 19.86 30.73 -9.33
C MET A 8 18.32 30.68 -9.39
N LYS A 9 17.66 31.76 -9.83
CA LYS A 9 16.20 31.76 -10.06
C LYS A 9 15.78 30.82 -11.19
N ALA A 10 16.54 30.76 -12.29
CA ALA A 10 16.27 29.84 -13.39
C ALA A 10 16.43 28.36 -12.98
N LYS A 11 17.41 28.04 -12.14
CA LYS A 11 17.60 26.68 -11.59
C LYS A 11 16.46 26.27 -10.65
N ILE A 12 15.98 27.17 -9.79
CA ILE A 12 14.84 26.89 -8.90
C ILE A 12 13.56 26.67 -9.71
N ILE A 13 13.29 27.50 -10.73
CA ILE A 13 12.13 27.34 -11.61
C ILE A 13 12.20 26.03 -12.40
N LEU A 14 13.39 25.64 -12.87
CA LEU A 14 13.58 24.37 -13.58
C LEU A 14 13.42 23.15 -12.65
N MET A 15 13.86 23.25 -11.38
CA MET A 15 13.70 22.18 -10.39
C MET A 15 12.23 21.99 -10.00
N PHE A 16 11.48 23.08 -9.81
CA PHE A 16 10.03 23.03 -9.60
C PHE A 16 9.28 22.49 -10.83
N ALA A 17 9.69 22.86 -12.05
CA ALA A 17 9.09 22.35 -13.28
C ALA A 17 9.34 20.84 -13.45
N ILE A 18 10.52 20.33 -13.08
CA ILE A 18 10.85 18.90 -13.14
C ILE A 18 10.04 18.10 -12.10
N ILE A 19 9.84 18.63 -10.89
CA ILE A 19 9.01 17.99 -9.84
C ILE A 19 7.52 17.95 -10.27
N LEU A 20 7.00 19.04 -10.85
CA LEU A 20 5.65 19.09 -11.41
C LEU A 20 5.47 18.14 -12.60
N PHE A 21 6.49 18.00 -13.45
CA PHE A 21 6.43 17.07 -14.58
C PHE A 21 6.56 15.61 -14.14
N SER A 22 7.36 15.30 -13.11
CA SER A 22 7.47 13.94 -12.56
C SER A 22 6.18 13.49 -11.89
N MET A 23 5.48 14.37 -11.16
CA MET A 23 4.15 14.09 -10.62
C MET A 23 3.09 13.89 -11.73
N GLN A 24 3.16 14.66 -12.82
CA GLN A 24 2.25 14.47 -13.96
C GLN A 24 2.51 13.16 -14.72
N THR A 25 3.77 12.70 -14.83
CA THR A 25 4.09 11.44 -15.51
C THR A 25 3.73 10.20 -14.68
N ILE A 26 3.84 10.29 -13.35
CA ILE A 26 3.32 9.27 -12.42
C ILE A 26 1.80 9.19 -12.62
N ASN A 27 1.08 10.32 -12.50
CA ASN A 27 -0.37 10.37 -12.70
C ASN A 27 -0.85 9.94 -14.09
N ALA A 28 0.00 10.02 -15.12
CA ALA A 28 -0.35 9.58 -16.48
C ALA A 28 -0.11 8.07 -16.70
N GLN A 29 0.84 7.46 -15.99
CA GLN A 29 1.11 6.02 -16.06
C GLN A 29 0.03 5.21 -15.30
N TYR A 30 -0.53 5.77 -14.23
CA TYR A 30 -1.61 5.12 -13.48
C TYR A 30 -3.04 5.38 -14.04
N LYS A 31 -3.20 6.30 -14.99
CA LYS A 31 -4.50 6.74 -15.54
C LYS A 31 -5.11 5.84 -16.62
N SER A 32 -4.45 4.74 -17.00
CA SER A 32 -4.97 3.79 -18.00
C SER A 32 -5.86 2.70 -17.41
N VAL A 33 -6.09 2.72 -16.10
CA VAL A 33 -6.95 1.79 -15.40
C VAL A 33 -8.41 2.23 -15.57
N ASN A 34 -9.32 1.29 -15.77
CA ASN A 34 -10.75 1.60 -15.74
C ASN A 34 -11.11 2.02 -14.32
N ASP A 35 -11.16 3.34 -14.07
CA ASP A 35 -11.45 3.89 -12.74
C ASP A 35 -12.87 3.56 -12.24
N SER A 36 -13.73 2.91 -13.04
CA SER A 36 -15.12 2.63 -12.69
C SER A 36 -15.28 1.84 -11.37
N PRO A 37 -14.58 0.71 -11.11
CA PRO A 37 -14.72 -0.03 -9.85
C PRO A 37 -14.19 0.75 -8.64
N ILE A 38 -13.13 1.56 -8.84
CA ILE A 38 -12.58 2.40 -7.77
C ILE A 38 -13.58 3.49 -7.39
N ASN A 39 -14.15 4.19 -8.38
CA ASN A 39 -15.17 5.21 -8.15
C ASN A 39 -16.40 4.63 -7.47
N GLU A 40 -16.86 3.45 -7.91
CA GLU A 40 -17.99 2.75 -7.31
C GLU A 40 -17.71 2.41 -5.84
N GLY A 41 -16.59 1.73 -5.56
CA GLY A 41 -16.20 1.37 -4.19
C GLY A 41 -16.08 2.59 -3.28
N ILE A 42 -15.37 3.64 -3.74
CA ILE A 42 -15.21 4.88 -2.97
C ILE A 42 -16.56 5.59 -2.73
N SER A 43 -17.51 5.50 -3.67
CA SER A 43 -18.84 6.08 -3.49
C SER A 43 -19.72 5.35 -2.47
N LEU A 44 -19.40 4.09 -2.17
CA LEU A 44 -20.11 3.27 -1.19
C LEU A 44 -19.52 3.36 0.21
N ILE A 45 -18.31 3.90 0.37
CA ILE A 45 -17.72 4.21 1.68
C ILE A 45 -18.62 5.23 2.38
N ASN A 46 -19.07 4.89 3.59
CA ASN A 46 -20.09 5.65 4.29
C ASN A 46 -19.64 6.06 5.70
N SER A 47 -19.69 7.36 6.01
CA SER A 47 -19.27 7.88 7.31
C SER A 47 -20.12 7.37 8.47
N ASP A 48 -21.42 7.09 8.26
CA ASP A 48 -22.31 6.58 9.31
C ASP A 48 -22.00 5.12 9.65
N SER A 49 -21.69 4.29 8.64
CA SER A 49 -21.25 2.90 8.90
C SER A 49 -19.88 2.88 9.58
N ILE A 50 -18.96 3.76 9.20
CA ILE A 50 -17.66 3.92 9.85
C ILE A 50 -17.84 4.32 11.32
N ALA A 51 -18.62 5.37 11.59
CA ALA A 51 -18.89 5.83 12.95
C ALA A 51 -19.55 4.74 13.81
N TYR A 52 -20.50 4.00 13.24
CA TYR A 52 -21.14 2.87 13.91
C TYR A 52 -20.13 1.76 14.26
N GLN A 53 -19.25 1.38 13.32
CA GLN A 53 -18.26 0.33 13.53
C GLN A 53 -17.20 0.74 14.56
N LEU A 54 -16.74 1.99 14.51
CA LEU A 54 -15.79 2.54 15.46
C LEU A 54 -16.37 2.53 16.88
N GLN A 55 -17.62 3.01 17.03
CA GLN A 55 -18.34 2.97 18.30
C GLN A 55 -18.62 1.54 18.76
N TRP A 56 -18.90 0.62 17.84
CA TRP A 56 -19.13 -0.79 18.15
C TRP A 56 -17.88 -1.47 18.71
N LEU A 57 -16.69 -1.21 18.16
CA LEU A 57 -15.42 -1.70 18.71
C LEU A 57 -15.12 -1.09 20.08
N GLN A 58 -15.31 0.22 20.27
CA GLN A 58 -15.16 0.87 21.58
C GLN A 58 -16.12 0.29 22.62
N ASN A 59 -17.35 -0.06 22.21
CA ASN A 59 -18.37 -0.62 23.09
C ASN A 59 -18.10 -2.07 23.51
N MET A 60 -17.07 -2.73 22.95
CA MET A 60 -16.59 -4.02 23.48
C MET A 60 -15.87 -3.86 24.83
N GLY A 61 -15.64 -2.63 25.29
CA GLY A 61 -14.85 -2.33 26.46
C GLY A 61 -13.37 -2.33 26.10
N THR A 62 -12.54 -2.92 26.96
CA THR A 62 -11.16 -3.20 26.59
C THR A 62 -11.08 -4.27 25.51
N ARG A 63 -10.10 -4.15 24.61
CA ARG A 63 -9.70 -5.20 23.67
C ARG A 63 -8.27 -5.65 23.94
N PHE A 64 -7.72 -5.29 25.10
CA PHE A 64 -6.39 -5.66 25.54
C PHE A 64 -6.16 -7.16 25.47
N MET A 65 -5.00 -7.55 24.93
CA MET A 65 -4.70 -8.96 24.64
C MET A 65 -4.81 -9.88 25.86
N MET A 66 -4.58 -9.38 27.09
CA MET A 66 -4.70 -10.19 28.31
C MET A 66 -6.07 -10.10 28.99
N ALA A 67 -6.96 -9.24 28.51
CA ALA A 67 -8.29 -9.09 29.10
C ALA A 67 -9.12 -10.38 28.92
N PRO A 68 -9.97 -10.77 29.88
CA PRO A 68 -10.75 -12.02 29.81
C PRO A 68 -11.67 -12.15 28.58
N ASN A 69 -11.99 -11.04 27.92
CA ASN A 69 -12.87 -10.96 26.75
C ASN A 69 -12.12 -10.99 25.39
N HIS A 70 -10.79 -11.08 25.34
CA HIS A 70 -10.03 -11.01 24.07
C HIS A 70 -10.53 -12.00 23.00
N ARG A 71 -10.94 -13.20 23.41
CA ARG A 71 -11.53 -14.18 22.48
C ARG A 71 -12.90 -13.76 21.98
N GLU A 72 -13.73 -13.21 22.85
CA GLU A 72 -15.07 -12.71 22.49
C GLU A 72 -14.97 -11.55 21.50
N VAL A 73 -13.99 -10.67 21.65
CA VAL A 73 -13.66 -9.61 20.69
C VAL A 73 -13.41 -10.20 19.30
N ALA A 74 -12.50 -11.18 19.19
CA ALA A 74 -12.18 -11.83 17.92
C ALA A 74 -13.38 -12.56 17.30
N GLU A 75 -14.17 -13.29 18.10
CA GLU A 75 -15.40 -13.95 17.62
C GLU A 75 -16.46 -12.94 17.12
N ASN A 76 -16.58 -11.78 17.78
CA ASN A 76 -17.50 -10.72 17.35
C ASN A 76 -17.05 -10.06 16.03
N ILE A 77 -15.75 -9.85 15.83
CA ILE A 77 -15.17 -9.36 14.57
C ILE A 77 -15.36 -10.38 13.45
N LYS A 78 -15.11 -11.67 13.73
CA LYS A 78 -15.41 -12.77 12.80
C LYS A 78 -16.88 -12.77 12.38
N ALA A 79 -17.80 -12.71 13.35
CA ALA A 79 -19.24 -12.67 13.07
C ALA A 79 -19.64 -11.43 12.24
N ARG A 80 -18.94 -10.31 12.40
CA ARG A 80 -19.16 -9.11 11.58
C ARG A 80 -18.79 -9.34 10.12
N PHE A 81 -17.62 -9.91 9.83
CA PHE A 81 -17.26 -10.28 8.45
C PHE A 81 -18.26 -11.28 7.84
N GLU A 82 -18.67 -12.30 8.60
CA GLU A 82 -19.70 -13.27 8.16
C GLU A 82 -21.04 -12.57 7.85
N SER A 83 -21.40 -11.53 8.60
CA SER A 83 -22.63 -10.77 8.39
C SER A 83 -22.65 -9.98 7.06
N TYR A 84 -21.49 -9.73 6.46
CA TYR A 84 -21.38 -9.14 5.12
C TYR A 84 -21.55 -10.17 3.99
N GLY A 85 -21.72 -11.45 4.34
CA GLY A 85 -21.86 -12.55 3.39
C GLY A 85 -20.53 -13.19 2.97
N ILE A 86 -19.42 -12.85 3.63
CA ILE A 86 -18.14 -13.53 3.42
C ILE A 86 -18.24 -14.92 4.05
N THR A 87 -17.87 -15.95 3.28
CA THR A 87 -18.00 -17.34 3.68
C THR A 87 -16.69 -17.95 4.20
N GLU A 88 -15.55 -17.43 3.75
CA GLU A 88 -14.22 -17.84 4.20
C GLU A 88 -13.78 -16.92 5.35
N VAL A 89 -14.26 -17.17 6.56
CA VAL A 89 -13.86 -16.41 7.76
C VAL A 89 -13.41 -17.36 8.87
N ARG A 90 -12.22 -17.14 9.43
CA ARG A 90 -11.67 -17.96 10.52
C ARG A 90 -10.98 -17.14 11.59
N LEU A 91 -10.86 -17.77 12.76
CA LEU A 91 -9.89 -17.35 13.78
C LEU A 91 -8.57 -18.08 13.53
N ASP A 92 -7.52 -17.35 13.20
CA ASP A 92 -6.16 -17.87 13.18
C ASP A 92 -5.59 -17.79 14.61
N SER A 93 -5.60 -18.93 15.29
CA SER A 93 -5.35 -19.05 16.73
C SER A 93 -3.91 -19.45 17.00
N PHE A 94 -3.26 -18.77 17.94
CA PHE A 94 -1.88 -19.03 18.31
C PHE A 94 -1.64 -18.90 19.81
N GLN A 95 -0.57 -19.53 20.30
CA GLN A 95 -0.14 -19.36 21.68
C GLN A 95 0.86 -18.22 21.75
N CYS A 96 0.53 -17.17 22.50
CA CYS A 96 1.43 -16.07 22.78
C CYS A 96 2.00 -16.27 24.19
N TYR A 97 3.32 -16.44 24.29
CA TYR A 97 4.01 -16.31 25.58
C TYR A 97 4.32 -14.84 25.81
N THR A 98 3.92 -14.32 26.97
CA THR A 98 4.15 -12.93 27.35
C THR A 98 4.91 -12.89 28.66
N ASN A 99 5.96 -12.06 28.71
CA ASN A 99 6.67 -11.71 29.94
C ASN A 99 6.68 -10.19 30.08
N ILE A 100 5.61 -9.68 30.68
CA ILE A 100 5.31 -8.26 30.75
C ILE A 100 5.37 -7.81 32.20
N ASN A 101 6.12 -6.73 32.42
CA ASN A 101 5.99 -5.87 33.60
C ASN A 101 5.52 -4.50 33.11
N TYR A 102 4.22 -4.23 33.20
CA TYR A 102 3.62 -3.05 32.60
C TYR A 102 2.71 -2.34 33.59
N SER A 103 3.07 -1.10 33.95
CA SER A 103 2.41 -0.38 35.04
C SER A 103 2.35 -1.26 36.32
N ASN A 104 1.16 -1.55 36.84
CA ASN A 104 0.95 -2.45 37.98
C ASN A 104 0.65 -3.91 37.60
N LEU A 105 0.71 -4.24 36.31
CA LEU A 105 0.44 -5.57 35.77
C LEU A 105 1.73 -6.38 35.61
N HIS A 106 1.64 -7.66 35.95
CA HIS A 106 2.70 -8.63 35.79
C HIS A 106 2.14 -9.91 35.16
N TYR A 107 2.58 -10.18 33.94
CA TYR A 107 2.25 -11.41 33.22
C TYR A 107 3.54 -12.16 32.93
N ASP A 108 3.62 -13.40 33.40
CA ASP A 108 4.62 -14.39 32.99
C ASP A 108 3.83 -15.66 32.66
N THR A 109 3.24 -15.67 31.47
CA THR A 109 2.24 -16.68 31.11
C THR A 109 2.13 -16.87 29.61
N THR A 110 1.55 -18.00 29.22
CA THR A 110 1.17 -18.30 27.84
C THR A 110 -0.35 -18.29 27.76
N THR A 111 -0.89 -17.49 26.86
CA THR A 111 -2.33 -17.45 26.56
C THR A 111 -2.58 -17.69 25.08
N TRP A 112 -3.81 -18.07 24.74
CA TRP A 112 -4.24 -18.09 23.35
C TRP A 112 -4.58 -16.68 22.89
N GLN A 113 -4.18 -16.35 21.66
CA GLN A 113 -4.53 -15.15 20.92
C GLN A 113 -5.16 -15.54 19.57
N TYR A 114 -5.89 -14.60 18.98
CA TYR A 114 -6.79 -14.89 17.85
C TYR A 114 -6.76 -13.75 16.83
N ASN A 115 -6.01 -13.94 15.75
CA ASN A 115 -6.22 -13.12 14.56
C ASN A 115 -7.59 -13.46 13.95
N VAL A 116 -8.22 -12.49 13.29
CA VAL A 116 -9.41 -12.74 12.45
C VAL A 116 -9.05 -12.54 11.00
N GLU A 117 -9.28 -13.57 10.19
CA GLU A 117 -9.00 -13.57 8.76
C GLU A 117 -10.30 -13.82 8.00
N ALA A 118 -10.63 -12.92 7.09
CA ALA A 118 -11.75 -13.05 6.16
C ALA A 118 -11.25 -12.96 4.72
N LYS A 119 -11.63 -13.90 3.85
CA LYS A 119 -11.17 -13.94 2.45
C LYS A 119 -12.33 -13.83 1.46
N ILE A 120 -12.10 -13.05 0.42
CA ILE A 120 -12.87 -13.14 -0.83
C ILE A 120 -11.96 -13.78 -1.86
N ILE A 121 -12.28 -15.03 -2.23
CA ILE A 121 -11.42 -15.83 -3.12
C ILE A 121 -11.42 -15.25 -4.52
N GLY A 122 -10.22 -15.06 -5.07
CA GLY A 122 -10.00 -14.55 -6.42
C GLY A 122 -10.46 -15.52 -7.50
N SER A 123 -10.99 -14.98 -8.59
CA SER A 123 -11.51 -15.78 -9.70
C SER A 123 -10.45 -16.23 -10.72
N VAL A 124 -9.30 -15.55 -10.78
CA VAL A 124 -8.23 -15.78 -11.77
C VAL A 124 -6.94 -16.23 -11.10
N TYR A 125 -6.56 -15.58 -10.01
CA TYR A 125 -5.36 -15.83 -9.22
C TYR A 125 -5.75 -16.09 -7.74
N PRO A 126 -6.47 -17.19 -7.45
CA PRO A 126 -6.94 -17.49 -6.09
C PRO A 126 -5.81 -17.67 -5.07
N ASP A 127 -4.60 -18.00 -5.53
CA ASP A 127 -3.41 -18.20 -4.70
C ASP A 127 -2.53 -16.94 -4.58
N GLU A 128 -2.89 -15.82 -5.23
CA GLU A 128 -2.24 -14.50 -5.03
C GLU A 128 -3.11 -13.67 -4.07
N GLU A 129 -2.55 -13.23 -2.94
CA GLU A 129 -3.29 -12.49 -1.90
C GLU A 129 -2.94 -11.00 -1.86
N ILE A 130 -3.94 -10.13 -1.67
CA ILE A 130 -3.76 -8.73 -1.27
C ILE A 130 -4.40 -8.57 0.11
N ILE A 131 -3.64 -8.06 1.09
CA ILE A 131 -4.09 -7.94 2.47
C ILE A 131 -4.45 -6.49 2.79
N VAL A 132 -5.61 -6.26 3.40
CA VAL A 132 -5.98 -5.02 4.09
C VAL A 132 -6.11 -5.32 5.57
N MET A 133 -5.38 -4.60 6.42
CA MET A 133 -5.31 -4.93 7.84
C MET A 133 -5.20 -3.74 8.79
N GLY A 134 -5.42 -4.04 10.07
CA GLY A 134 -5.11 -3.25 11.26
C GLY A 134 -5.31 -4.14 12.50
N HIS A 135 -4.63 -3.86 13.62
CA HIS A 135 -4.82 -4.66 14.84
C HIS A 135 -6.11 -4.27 15.56
N HIS A 136 -6.70 -5.24 16.25
CA HIS A 136 -7.95 -5.05 16.99
C HIS A 136 -7.77 -4.99 18.50
N ASP A 137 -6.61 -5.40 19.02
CA ASP A 137 -6.26 -5.15 20.40
C ASP A 137 -5.97 -3.67 20.65
N ASN A 138 -5.92 -3.31 21.92
CA ASN A 138 -5.60 -1.96 22.37
C ASN A 138 -4.91 -2.01 23.71
N VAL A 139 -4.28 -0.91 24.11
CA VAL A 139 -3.78 -0.75 25.47
C VAL A 139 -4.04 0.66 26.00
N GLN A 140 -3.93 0.82 27.32
CA GLN A 140 -3.75 2.14 27.91
C GLN A 140 -2.77 2.10 29.09
N LEU A 141 -2.09 3.23 29.33
CA LEU A 141 -0.92 3.29 30.23
C LEU A 141 -1.25 3.83 31.62
N GLU A 142 -2.37 4.54 31.76
CA GLU A 142 -2.65 5.38 32.92
C GLU A 142 -3.38 4.63 34.04
N SER A 143 -4.05 3.53 33.72
CA SER A 143 -4.81 2.70 34.65
C SER A 143 -4.68 1.20 34.30
N ASP A 144 -5.66 0.38 34.67
CA ASP A 144 -5.67 -1.06 34.38
C ASP A 144 -6.24 -1.34 32.98
N PRO A 145 -5.43 -1.76 31.98
CA PRO A 145 -5.91 -2.02 30.63
C PRO A 145 -6.86 -3.22 30.54
N GLU A 146 -6.96 -4.11 31.54
CA GLU A 146 -8.00 -5.15 31.56
C GLU A 146 -9.39 -4.59 31.88
N ILE A 147 -9.48 -3.38 32.44
CA ILE A 147 -10.76 -2.79 32.88
C ILE A 147 -11.30 -1.84 31.81
N PHE A 148 -10.47 -0.90 31.36
CA PHE A 148 -10.88 0.12 30.41
C PHE A 148 -9.71 0.52 29.52
N ALA A 149 -9.84 0.26 28.23
CA ALA A 149 -8.96 0.70 27.16
C ALA A 149 -9.83 0.88 25.91
N PRO A 150 -10.30 2.10 25.61
CA PRO A 150 -11.24 2.30 24.51
C PRO A 150 -10.59 2.11 23.13
N GLY A 151 -9.39 2.64 22.91
CA GLY A 151 -8.58 2.41 21.71
C GLY A 151 -9.30 2.78 20.41
N ALA A 152 -9.96 3.95 20.37
CA ALA A 152 -10.79 4.33 19.23
C ALA A 152 -9.96 4.64 17.99
N ASP A 153 -8.92 5.45 18.13
CA ASP A 153 -7.97 5.70 17.06
C ASP A 153 -6.94 4.57 16.98
N ASP A 154 -6.47 4.08 18.14
CA ASP A 154 -5.47 3.02 18.25
C ASP A 154 -6.04 1.70 18.83
N ASN A 155 -6.34 0.71 18.00
CA ASN A 155 -6.41 0.78 16.54
C ASN A 155 -7.75 0.29 16.01
N ALA A 156 -8.84 0.67 16.69
CA ALA A 156 -10.17 0.47 16.12
C ALA A 156 -10.29 1.17 14.76
N SER A 157 -9.59 2.29 14.52
CA SER A 157 -9.59 2.98 13.22
C SER A 157 -9.08 2.09 12.07
N GLY A 158 -7.97 1.39 12.24
CA GLY A 158 -7.42 0.45 11.26
C GLY A 158 -8.24 -0.83 11.12
N THR A 159 -8.76 -1.37 12.22
CA THR A 159 -9.73 -2.48 12.18
C THR A 159 -10.98 -2.10 11.38
N VAL A 160 -11.50 -0.88 11.54
CA VAL A 160 -12.64 -0.38 10.76
C VAL A 160 -12.28 -0.24 9.28
N ALA A 161 -11.03 0.09 8.92
CA ALA A 161 -10.62 0.10 7.52
C ALA A 161 -10.76 -1.27 6.86
N ALA A 162 -10.38 -2.36 7.55
CA ALA A 162 -10.57 -3.71 7.05
C ALA A 162 -12.07 -4.07 6.95
N LEU A 163 -12.86 -3.77 7.98
CA LEU A 163 -14.30 -4.07 8.02
C LEU A 163 -15.11 -3.30 6.98
N GLU A 164 -14.89 -1.99 6.84
CA GLU A 164 -15.61 -1.14 5.91
C GLU A 164 -15.23 -1.44 4.45
N THR A 165 -13.96 -1.73 4.20
CA THR A 165 -13.51 -2.18 2.87
C THR A 165 -14.18 -3.51 2.49
N ALA A 166 -14.26 -4.47 3.43
CA ALA A 166 -14.96 -5.72 3.23
C ALA A 166 -16.45 -5.51 2.95
N ARG A 167 -17.12 -4.66 3.74
CA ARG A 167 -18.54 -4.30 3.56
C ARG A 167 -18.79 -3.75 2.16
N VAL A 168 -17.96 -2.81 1.71
CA VAL A 168 -18.09 -2.17 0.39
C VAL A 168 -17.87 -3.17 -0.74
N ILE A 169 -16.79 -3.97 -0.70
CA ILE A 169 -16.49 -4.94 -1.76
C ILE A 169 -17.64 -5.96 -1.90
N MET A 170 -18.21 -6.41 -0.77
CA MET A 170 -19.38 -7.29 -0.78
C MET A 170 -20.65 -6.60 -1.30
N GLU A 171 -20.90 -5.34 -0.93
CA GLU A 171 -22.05 -4.56 -1.42
C GLU A 171 -22.00 -4.32 -2.93
N MET A 172 -20.80 -4.07 -3.47
CA MET A 172 -20.57 -3.94 -4.92
C MET A 172 -20.91 -5.24 -5.67
N GLY A 173 -20.90 -6.40 -4.99
CA GLY A 173 -20.86 -7.70 -5.65
C GLY A 173 -19.57 -7.87 -6.48
N TYR A 174 -18.48 -7.23 -6.05
CA TYR A 174 -17.20 -7.24 -6.76
C TYR A 174 -16.54 -8.62 -6.61
N GLN A 175 -16.26 -9.27 -7.74
CA GLN A 175 -15.52 -10.53 -7.77
C GLN A 175 -14.06 -10.22 -8.12
N PRO A 176 -13.14 -10.26 -7.14
CA PRO A 176 -11.76 -9.91 -7.40
C PRO A 176 -11.07 -10.98 -8.27
N GLU A 177 -9.99 -10.59 -8.95
CA GLU A 177 -9.15 -11.52 -9.71
C GLU A 177 -8.17 -12.24 -8.78
N ARG A 178 -7.57 -11.52 -7.83
CA ARG A 178 -6.78 -12.04 -6.70
C ARG A 178 -7.64 -12.31 -5.48
N THR A 179 -7.14 -13.12 -4.56
CA THR A 179 -7.78 -13.25 -3.25
C THR A 179 -7.54 -11.98 -2.45
N ILE A 180 -8.62 -11.39 -1.92
CA ILE A 180 -8.53 -10.25 -0.99
C ILE A 180 -8.68 -10.81 0.43
N VAL A 181 -7.73 -10.49 1.30
CA VAL A 181 -7.74 -10.88 2.71
C VAL A 181 -7.97 -9.63 3.55
N PHE A 182 -8.98 -9.67 4.41
CA PHE A 182 -9.16 -8.72 5.50
C PHE A 182 -8.66 -9.36 6.77
N LEU A 183 -7.59 -8.82 7.32
CA LEU A 183 -6.91 -9.36 8.48
C LEU A 183 -7.01 -8.36 9.64
N THR A 184 -7.48 -8.83 10.80
CA THR A 184 -7.38 -8.06 12.04
C THR A 184 -6.52 -8.83 13.03
N THR A 185 -5.38 -8.25 13.40
CA THR A 185 -4.34 -8.88 14.22
C THR A 185 -4.59 -8.68 15.71
N ALA A 186 -4.21 -9.66 16.51
CA ALA A 186 -4.20 -9.55 17.98
C ALA A 186 -2.78 -9.28 18.48
N ALA A 187 -2.67 -8.70 19.68
CA ALA A 187 -1.42 -8.56 20.42
C ALA A 187 -0.34 -7.69 19.74
N GLU A 188 -0.72 -6.67 18.97
CA GLU A 188 0.23 -5.70 18.39
C GLU A 188 0.88 -4.85 19.50
N GLU A 189 0.06 -4.37 20.43
CA GLU A 189 0.39 -3.31 21.40
C GLU A 189 1.54 -3.66 22.34
N LEU A 190 1.84 -4.96 22.43
CA LEU A 190 2.86 -5.54 23.28
C LEU A 190 3.79 -6.46 22.48
N MET A 191 3.92 -6.26 21.17
CA MET A 191 4.80 -7.04 20.29
C MET A 191 6.25 -7.13 20.77
N ASN A 192 6.72 -6.14 21.53
CA ASN A 192 8.07 -6.17 22.12
C ASN A 192 8.21 -7.11 23.34
N PHE A 193 7.12 -7.73 23.79
CA PHE A 193 7.03 -8.51 25.02
C PHE A 193 6.36 -9.90 24.85
N GLY A 194 6.02 -10.27 23.62
CA GLY A 194 5.48 -11.58 23.26
C GLY A 194 5.27 -11.69 21.74
N ASP A 195 4.88 -12.87 21.26
CA ASP A 195 4.63 -13.10 19.83
C ASP A 195 3.39 -12.30 19.39
N ALA A 196 3.56 -11.38 18.44
CA ALA A 196 2.45 -10.59 17.90
C ALA A 196 1.65 -11.37 16.86
N GLY A 197 0.39 -11.00 16.67
CA GLY A 197 -0.48 -11.63 15.68
C GLY A 197 0.03 -11.53 14.25
N SER A 198 0.64 -10.39 13.89
CA SER A 198 1.27 -10.21 12.57
C SER A 198 2.52 -11.07 12.40
N GLU A 199 3.37 -11.21 13.42
CA GLU A 199 4.54 -12.09 13.40
C GLU A 199 4.14 -13.55 13.19
N HIS A 200 3.12 -14.02 13.92
CA HIS A 200 2.55 -15.36 13.75
C HIS A 200 2.01 -15.57 12.33
N TYR A 201 1.20 -14.63 11.83
CA TYR A 201 0.61 -14.74 10.50
C TYR A 201 1.66 -14.72 9.39
N ALA A 202 2.60 -13.76 9.43
CA ALA A 202 3.64 -13.60 8.42
C ALA A 202 4.60 -14.79 8.40
N THR A 203 4.99 -15.30 9.58
CA THR A 203 5.86 -16.49 9.69
C THR A 203 5.18 -17.74 9.13
N GLN A 204 3.89 -17.95 9.43
CA GLN A 204 3.14 -19.05 8.83
C GLN A 204 3.01 -18.88 7.31
N ALA A 205 2.71 -17.68 6.83
CA ALA A 205 2.61 -17.40 5.40
C ALA A 205 3.91 -17.70 4.66
N GLU A 206 5.07 -17.34 5.22
CA GLU A 206 6.38 -17.66 4.65
C GLU A 206 6.62 -19.17 4.63
N ALA A 207 6.35 -19.85 5.75
CA ALA A 207 6.53 -21.29 5.88
C ALA A 207 5.65 -22.10 4.92
N GLU A 208 4.44 -21.61 4.62
CA GLU A 208 3.50 -22.19 3.65
C GLU A 208 3.79 -21.80 2.20
N GLY A 209 4.68 -20.82 1.98
CA GLY A 209 4.98 -20.28 0.65
C GLY A 209 3.83 -19.45 0.07
N THR A 210 3.00 -18.84 0.93
CA THR A 210 1.85 -18.03 0.53
C THR A 210 2.31 -16.83 -0.29
N ASN A 211 1.69 -16.65 -1.46
CA ASN A 211 2.04 -15.57 -2.39
C ASN A 211 1.23 -14.31 -2.07
N ILE A 212 1.72 -13.54 -1.10
CA ILE A 212 1.15 -12.23 -0.76
C ILE A 212 1.71 -11.19 -1.72
N TRP A 213 0.86 -10.70 -2.63
CA TRP A 213 1.22 -9.61 -3.54
C TRP A 213 1.54 -8.34 -2.75
N GLY A 214 0.78 -7.99 -1.72
CA GLY A 214 1.13 -6.85 -0.88
C GLY A 214 0.16 -6.62 0.26
N VAL A 215 0.64 -5.90 1.28
CA VAL A 215 -0.08 -5.60 2.52
C VAL A 215 -0.37 -4.11 2.64
N ILE A 216 -1.60 -3.76 2.98
CA ILE A 216 -2.05 -2.40 3.29
C ILE A 216 -2.36 -2.38 4.79
N ASN A 217 -1.40 -1.91 5.59
CA ASN A 217 -1.55 -1.79 7.04
C ASN A 217 -2.09 -0.41 7.41
N ASN A 218 -3.16 -0.37 8.20
CA ASN A 218 -3.78 0.84 8.72
C ASN A 218 -3.55 0.89 10.21
N ASP A 219 -2.94 1.96 10.69
CA ASP A 219 -2.71 2.13 12.11
C ASP A 219 -2.74 3.60 12.50
N MET A 220 -3.63 3.93 13.43
CA MET A 220 -3.96 5.30 13.82
C MET A 220 -4.26 6.18 12.61
N ILE A 221 -5.46 6.02 12.05
CA ILE A 221 -5.89 6.73 10.85
C ILE A 221 -7.13 7.60 11.10
N ALA A 222 -7.39 7.99 12.35
CA ALA A 222 -8.58 8.74 12.72
C ALA A 222 -8.32 10.09 13.39
N TYR A 223 -7.09 10.59 13.53
CA TYR A 223 -6.84 11.92 14.09
C TYR A 223 -6.19 12.89 13.09
N ASP A 224 -6.70 14.12 13.06
CA ASP A 224 -6.09 15.22 12.33
C ASP A 224 -6.44 16.56 12.98
N ASN A 225 -5.50 17.50 12.97
CA ASN A 225 -5.69 18.86 13.47
C ASN A 225 -5.93 19.90 12.36
N GLY A 226 -6.37 19.45 11.18
CA GLY A 226 -6.56 20.25 9.98
C GLY A 226 -5.35 20.25 9.04
N SER A 227 -4.38 19.36 9.24
CA SER A 227 -3.26 19.18 8.32
C SER A 227 -3.74 18.61 6.98
N ASN A 228 -4.77 17.75 7.01
CA ASN A 228 -5.23 16.95 5.88
C ASN A 228 -4.11 16.16 5.20
N ILE A 229 -3.12 15.70 5.97
CA ILE A 229 -1.99 14.90 5.46
C ILE A 229 -2.17 13.46 5.89
N MET A 230 -2.00 12.52 4.96
CA MET A 230 -1.87 11.08 5.23
C MET A 230 -0.41 10.69 5.04
N THR A 231 0.21 10.10 6.06
CA THR A 231 1.57 9.57 5.94
C THR A 231 1.53 8.17 5.35
N LEU A 232 2.40 7.93 4.37
CA LEU A 232 2.56 6.65 3.69
C LEU A 232 4.01 6.18 3.84
N SER A 233 4.22 4.98 4.38
CA SER A 233 5.57 4.43 4.47
C SER A 233 6.19 4.19 3.10
N ASN A 234 7.50 4.38 3.01
CA ASN A 234 8.29 4.19 1.81
C ASN A 234 9.27 3.03 2.01
N VAL A 235 8.72 1.82 2.14
CA VAL A 235 9.53 0.61 2.32
C VAL A 235 10.19 0.24 0.99
N ILE A 236 11.51 0.06 1.00
CA ILE A 236 12.28 -0.34 -0.18
C ILE A 236 11.72 -1.68 -0.72
N GLY A 237 11.41 -1.73 -2.01
CA GLY A 237 10.76 -2.88 -2.66
C GLY A 237 9.23 -2.86 -2.64
N SER A 238 8.63 -1.88 -1.95
CA SER A 238 7.17 -1.67 -1.89
C SER A 238 6.72 -0.43 -2.69
N GLU A 239 7.58 0.13 -3.54
CA GLU A 239 7.32 1.40 -4.24
C GLU A 239 6.06 1.36 -5.11
N GLU A 240 5.71 0.18 -5.63
CA GLU A 240 4.50 -0.03 -6.42
C GLU A 240 3.23 0.20 -5.58
N ILE A 241 3.09 -0.50 -4.45
CA ILE A 241 1.89 -0.39 -3.61
C ILE A 241 1.82 0.97 -2.89
N THR A 242 2.97 1.52 -2.46
CA THR A 242 3.04 2.90 -1.93
C THR A 242 2.66 3.93 -2.99
N GLY A 243 3.10 3.73 -4.24
CA GLY A 243 2.75 4.58 -5.38
C GLY A 243 1.25 4.57 -5.69
N VAL A 244 0.62 3.39 -5.63
CA VAL A 244 -0.84 3.25 -5.76
C VAL A 244 -1.55 3.97 -4.62
N ALA A 245 -1.16 3.74 -3.37
CA ALA A 245 -1.77 4.44 -2.23
C ALA A 245 -1.69 5.97 -2.39
N SER A 246 -0.51 6.49 -2.74
CA SER A 246 -0.32 7.92 -2.99
C SER A 246 -1.18 8.47 -4.13
N LEU A 247 -1.35 7.69 -5.21
CA LEU A 247 -2.25 8.07 -6.30
C LEU A 247 -3.69 8.15 -5.80
N ILE A 248 -4.16 7.12 -5.10
CA ILE A 248 -5.53 7.05 -4.58
C ILE A 248 -5.79 8.23 -3.66
N THR A 249 -4.88 8.53 -2.72
CA THR A 249 -4.95 9.71 -1.85
C THR A 249 -5.14 10.98 -2.68
N SER A 250 -4.26 11.24 -3.65
CA SER A 250 -4.29 12.49 -4.44
C SER A 250 -5.47 12.61 -5.41
N THR A 251 -6.09 11.49 -5.79
CA THR A 251 -7.11 11.45 -6.86
C THR A 251 -8.52 11.40 -6.31
N TYR A 252 -8.74 10.64 -5.23
CA TYR A 252 -10.07 10.31 -4.75
C TYR A 252 -10.38 10.82 -3.34
N THR A 253 -9.41 11.47 -2.68
CA THR A 253 -9.61 12.10 -1.37
C THR A 253 -9.26 13.58 -1.42
N TYR A 254 -9.61 14.31 -0.35
CA TYR A 254 -9.10 15.67 -0.15
C TYR A 254 -7.74 15.70 0.58
N LEU A 255 -7.22 14.55 1.02
CA LEU A 255 -5.96 14.45 1.75
C LEU A 255 -4.76 14.63 0.82
N THR A 256 -3.66 15.09 1.39
CA THR A 256 -2.36 15.18 0.73
C THR A 256 -1.49 13.99 1.16
N PRO A 257 -0.96 13.17 0.22
CA PRO A 257 -0.04 12.11 0.58
C PRO A 257 1.32 12.68 0.98
N ASP A 258 1.84 12.24 2.12
CA ASP A 258 3.21 12.48 2.57
C ASP A 258 3.95 11.15 2.61
N VAL A 259 4.71 10.87 1.55
CA VAL A 259 5.49 9.64 1.41
C VAL A 259 6.80 9.82 2.17
N ASP A 260 7.05 8.95 3.14
CA ASP A 260 8.24 9.01 3.98
C ASP A 260 9.55 8.83 3.17
N SER A 261 10.66 9.13 3.85
CA SER A 261 11.97 8.78 3.30
C SER A 261 12.13 7.26 3.20
N PRO A 262 12.82 6.74 2.16
CA PRO A 262 13.01 5.31 1.99
C PRO A 262 13.58 4.62 3.24
N THR A 263 12.98 3.49 3.63
CA THR A 263 13.35 2.69 4.80
C THR A 263 13.36 1.20 4.46
N SER A 264 14.15 0.42 5.22
CA SER A 264 14.16 -1.05 5.13
C SER A 264 13.26 -1.73 6.17
N SER A 265 12.55 -0.95 7.00
CA SER A 265 11.66 -1.45 8.06
C SER A 265 10.22 -1.05 7.76
N GLY A 266 9.27 -1.96 8.04
CA GLY A 266 7.87 -1.61 8.18
C GLY A 266 7.61 -0.87 9.51
N GLY A 267 6.43 -0.25 9.63
CA GLY A 267 5.90 0.27 10.90
C GLY A 267 4.80 -0.65 11.43
N ALA A 268 4.65 -0.73 12.76
CA ALA A 268 3.67 -1.59 13.44
C ALA A 268 3.69 -3.03 12.90
N ASP A 269 2.51 -3.64 12.76
CA ASP A 269 2.31 -4.97 12.19
C ASP A 269 2.92 -5.18 10.78
N LEU A 270 3.10 -4.13 9.98
CA LEU A 270 3.72 -4.29 8.65
C LEU A 270 5.16 -4.78 8.78
N ALA A 271 5.86 -4.48 9.88
CA ALA A 271 7.25 -4.90 10.08
C ALA A 271 7.43 -6.41 9.95
N ALA A 272 6.55 -7.21 10.54
CA ALA A 272 6.58 -8.68 10.46
C ALA A 272 6.55 -9.20 9.01
N PHE A 273 5.72 -8.59 8.16
CA PHE A 273 5.62 -8.97 6.75
C PHE A 273 6.88 -8.58 5.96
N ILE A 274 7.43 -7.39 6.20
CA ILE A 274 8.67 -6.94 5.55
C ILE A 274 9.86 -7.83 5.94
N GLU A 275 9.94 -8.25 7.20
CA GLU A 275 10.99 -9.17 7.69
C GLU A 275 10.93 -10.54 7.01
N MET A 276 9.74 -11.02 6.66
CA MET A 276 9.54 -12.26 5.88
C MET A 276 9.72 -12.06 4.37
N GLY A 277 10.05 -10.84 3.91
CA GLY A 277 10.33 -10.53 2.51
C GLY A 277 9.10 -10.16 1.68
N TYR A 278 7.93 -9.95 2.32
CA TYR A 278 6.76 -9.41 1.65
C TYR A 278 6.88 -7.89 1.45
N LYS A 279 6.02 -7.34 0.59
CA LYS A 279 5.93 -5.89 0.34
C LYS A 279 4.63 -5.31 0.92
N GLY A 280 4.63 -4.02 1.22
CA GLY A 280 3.42 -3.37 1.72
C GLY A 280 3.59 -1.88 1.97
N VAL A 281 2.47 -1.25 2.29
CA VAL A 281 2.36 0.17 2.64
C VAL A 281 1.69 0.29 4.01
N TYR A 282 2.25 1.17 4.84
CA TYR A 282 1.72 1.52 6.15
C TYR A 282 1.13 2.92 6.08
N LEU A 283 -0.16 3.04 6.38
CA LEU A 283 -0.91 4.29 6.42
C LEU A 283 -1.04 4.72 7.88
N MET A 284 -0.71 5.98 8.15
CA MET A 284 -0.77 6.57 9.47
C MET A 284 -1.11 8.05 9.38
N GLU A 285 -1.82 8.53 10.38
CA GLU A 285 -2.03 9.96 10.56
C GLU A 285 -0.72 10.74 10.69
N LYS A 286 -0.68 11.93 10.10
CA LYS A 286 0.50 12.80 10.18
C LYS A 286 0.66 13.41 11.57
N VAL A 287 -0.46 13.76 12.16
CA VAL A 287 -0.53 14.42 13.47
C VAL A 287 -0.90 13.33 14.45
N PHE A 288 0.08 12.89 15.23
CA PHE A 288 -0.14 11.84 16.22
C PHE A 288 -1.15 12.28 17.28
N ASN A 289 -2.15 11.44 17.53
CA ASN A 289 -3.21 11.65 18.48
C ASN A 289 -2.65 11.79 19.91
N PRO A 290 -2.91 12.90 20.61
CA PRO A 290 -2.40 13.12 21.96
C PRO A 290 -3.07 12.23 23.01
N TYR A 291 -4.13 11.51 22.66
CA TYR A 291 -4.87 10.61 23.56
C TYR A 291 -4.51 9.13 23.39
N TYR A 292 -3.63 8.78 22.44
CA TYR A 292 -3.10 7.43 22.24
C TYR A 292 -2.70 6.76 23.57
N HIS A 293 -3.03 5.47 23.70
CA HIS A 293 -2.83 4.66 24.92
C HIS A 293 -3.38 5.28 26.20
N SER A 294 -4.50 6.00 26.12
CA SER A 294 -5.17 6.55 27.29
C SER A 294 -6.67 6.25 27.31
N GLU A 295 -7.29 6.47 28.46
CA GLU A 295 -8.75 6.40 28.61
C GLU A 295 -9.50 7.44 27.74
N LEU A 296 -8.78 8.42 27.19
CA LEU A 296 -9.31 9.46 26.31
C LEU A 296 -9.15 9.12 24.81
N ASP A 297 -8.59 7.97 24.45
CA ASP A 297 -8.65 7.49 23.06
C ASP A 297 -10.06 6.99 22.73
N LEU A 298 -10.97 7.97 22.59
CA LEU A 298 -12.40 7.81 22.44
C LEU A 298 -12.83 8.24 21.05
N VAL A 299 -13.93 7.65 20.56
CA VAL A 299 -14.58 8.01 19.29
C VAL A 299 -14.85 9.51 19.19
N GLU A 300 -15.19 10.18 20.30
CA GLU A 300 -15.44 11.62 20.33
C GLU A 300 -14.20 12.48 20.06
N ASN A 301 -13.00 11.92 20.25
CA ASN A 301 -11.72 12.55 19.97
C ASN A 301 -11.15 12.17 18.60
N CYS A 302 -11.82 11.28 17.86
CA CYS A 302 -11.50 10.98 16.48
C CYS A 302 -12.12 12.01 15.52
N ASN A 303 -11.45 12.21 14.39
CA ASN A 303 -11.91 12.94 13.22
C ASN A 303 -12.49 11.96 12.18
N LEU A 304 -13.82 11.79 12.21
CA LEU A 304 -14.51 10.85 11.33
C LEU A 304 -14.40 11.20 9.83
N ASP A 305 -14.30 12.48 9.48
CA ASP A 305 -14.10 12.90 8.08
C ASP A 305 -12.72 12.44 7.58
N TYR A 306 -11.68 12.64 8.41
CA TYR A 306 -10.33 12.17 8.13
C TYR A 306 -10.27 10.63 8.01
N LEU A 307 -10.87 9.90 8.96
CA LEU A 307 -10.96 8.45 8.92
C LEU A 307 -11.68 7.95 7.66
N THR A 308 -12.77 8.62 7.26
CA THR A 308 -13.51 8.28 6.03
C THR A 308 -12.61 8.39 4.79
N GLU A 309 -11.81 9.46 4.69
CA GLU A 309 -10.85 9.59 3.60
C GLU A 309 -9.72 8.57 3.68
N ALA A 310 -9.21 8.25 4.87
CA ALA A 310 -8.18 7.22 5.06
C ALA A 310 -8.66 5.84 4.57
N ILE A 311 -9.89 5.45 4.89
CA ILE A 311 -10.48 4.18 4.45
C ILE A 311 -10.68 4.15 2.93
N LYS A 312 -11.02 5.29 2.30
CA LYS A 312 -11.04 5.38 0.81
C LYS A 312 -9.67 5.08 0.20
N ILE A 313 -8.57 5.45 0.85
CA ILE A 313 -7.22 5.13 0.38
C ILE A 313 -7.02 3.61 0.40
N SER A 314 -7.33 2.94 1.51
CA SER A 314 -7.18 1.49 1.62
C SER A 314 -8.09 0.72 0.66
N CYS A 315 -9.37 1.07 0.61
CA CYS A 315 -10.33 0.46 -0.31
C CYS A 315 -9.97 0.70 -1.79
N GLY A 316 -9.57 1.93 -2.14
CA GLY A 316 -9.15 2.25 -3.49
C GLY A 316 -7.85 1.57 -3.88
N THR A 317 -6.90 1.41 -2.94
CA THR A 317 -5.60 0.76 -3.18
C THR A 317 -5.78 -0.73 -3.44
N VAL A 318 -6.62 -1.43 -2.66
CA VAL A 318 -6.89 -2.85 -2.88
C VAL A 318 -7.60 -3.09 -4.22
N ILE A 319 -8.63 -2.29 -4.54
CA ILE A 319 -9.34 -2.39 -5.82
C ILE A 319 -8.41 -2.07 -6.99
N TYR A 320 -7.62 -0.99 -6.91
CA TYR A 320 -6.67 -0.61 -7.96
C TYR A 320 -5.66 -1.71 -8.22
N THR A 321 -5.11 -2.28 -7.15
CA THR A 321 -4.13 -3.38 -7.22
C THR A 321 -4.71 -4.61 -7.89
N ASP A 322 -5.97 -4.93 -7.58
CA ASP A 322 -6.68 -6.07 -8.17
C ASP A 322 -7.08 -5.82 -9.63
N ILE A 323 -7.61 -4.65 -10.01
CA ILE A 323 -7.95 -4.39 -11.42
C ILE A 323 -6.72 -4.15 -12.31
N SER A 324 -5.58 -3.82 -11.70
CA SER A 324 -4.30 -3.73 -12.40
C SER A 324 -3.67 -5.11 -12.63
N VAL A 325 -4.33 -6.19 -12.21
CA VAL A 325 -4.01 -7.55 -12.63
C VAL A 325 -3.95 -7.61 -14.16
N GLY A 326 -2.80 -8.00 -14.71
CA GLY A 326 -2.60 -8.08 -16.16
C GLY A 326 -2.40 -6.74 -16.88
N ILE A 327 -2.60 -5.59 -16.21
CA ILE A 327 -2.14 -4.27 -16.64
C ILE A 327 -0.66 -4.16 -16.22
N ASP A 328 0.15 -4.94 -16.94
CA ASP A 328 1.61 -5.09 -16.80
C ASP A 328 2.11 -5.50 -15.41
N LYS A 329 2.12 -6.82 -15.14
CA LYS A 329 3.23 -7.42 -14.37
C LYS A 329 4.54 -7.06 -15.09
N PRO A 330 5.49 -6.32 -14.50
CA PRO A 330 6.84 -6.21 -15.03
C PRO A 330 7.55 -7.57 -14.77
N GLY A 331 7.37 -8.49 -15.72
CA GLY A 331 7.83 -9.89 -15.66
C GLY A 331 6.66 -10.82 -15.37
N GLU A 332 6.09 -11.60 -16.28
CA GLU A 332 6.63 -12.25 -17.48
C GLU A 332 5.69 -12.02 -18.69
N LYS A 333 5.79 -10.87 -19.36
CA LYS A 333 5.69 -10.87 -20.82
C LYS A 333 7.11 -11.13 -21.30
N GLU A 334 7.31 -12.10 -22.20
CA GLU A 334 8.49 -12.05 -23.07
C GLU A 334 8.55 -10.63 -23.62
N THR A 335 9.55 -9.85 -23.20
CA THR A 335 9.60 -8.43 -23.54
C THR A 335 9.69 -8.37 -25.06
N LEU A 336 8.63 -7.86 -25.71
CA LEU A 336 8.58 -7.74 -27.17
C LEU A 336 9.74 -6.87 -27.68
N ILE A 337 10.31 -6.04 -26.81
CA ILE A 337 11.44 -5.18 -27.05
C ILE A 337 12.39 -5.24 -25.85
N SER A 338 13.66 -5.55 -26.07
CA SER A 338 14.71 -5.50 -25.06
C SER A 338 15.80 -4.52 -25.49
N VAL A 339 16.29 -3.69 -24.56
CA VAL A 339 17.32 -2.69 -24.84
C VAL A 339 18.46 -2.81 -23.85
N TYR A 340 19.67 -3.10 -24.34
CA TYR A 340 20.80 -3.49 -23.51
C TYR A 340 22.17 -3.21 -24.17
N PRO A 341 23.23 -2.99 -23.38
CA PRO A 341 23.19 -2.70 -21.95
C PRO A 341 22.59 -1.32 -21.69
N ASN A 342 21.94 -1.15 -20.54
CA ASN A 342 21.45 0.14 -20.07
C ASN A 342 21.63 0.20 -18.54
N PRO A 343 22.66 0.89 -18.01
CA PRO A 343 23.51 1.87 -18.70
C PRO A 343 24.42 1.30 -19.81
N CYS A 344 24.60 2.05 -20.89
CA CYS A 344 25.51 1.73 -22.00
C CYS A 344 26.80 2.56 -21.94
N LYS A 345 27.95 1.98 -22.30
CA LYS A 345 29.21 2.74 -22.40
C LYS A 345 29.45 3.25 -23.83
N ASP A 346 29.57 2.32 -24.76
CA ASP A 346 29.95 2.60 -26.15
C ASP A 346 28.81 2.30 -27.13
N VAL A 347 27.97 1.30 -26.86
CA VAL A 347 26.90 0.85 -27.75
C VAL A 347 25.67 0.47 -26.95
N ILE A 348 24.49 0.73 -27.51
CA ILE A 348 23.22 0.19 -27.03
C ILE A 348 22.55 -0.67 -28.11
N ASN A 349 22.08 -1.85 -27.73
CA ASN A 349 21.40 -2.80 -28.60
C ASN A 349 19.90 -2.78 -28.33
N ILE A 350 19.12 -2.94 -29.39
CA ILE A 350 17.67 -3.03 -29.37
C ILE A 350 17.31 -4.35 -30.03
N LYS A 351 16.62 -5.22 -29.31
CA LYS A 351 16.15 -6.51 -29.80
C LYS A 351 14.62 -6.57 -29.76
N LEU A 352 14.02 -6.84 -30.92
CA LEU A 352 12.58 -7.02 -31.12
C LEU A 352 12.26 -8.52 -31.17
N SER A 353 11.31 -8.97 -30.35
CA SER A 353 10.89 -10.38 -30.28
C SER A 353 9.78 -10.69 -31.30
N ASP A 354 8.93 -9.72 -31.64
CA ASP A 354 8.06 -9.77 -32.83
C ASP A 354 8.70 -8.93 -33.96
N ASN A 355 9.15 -9.62 -35.01
CA ASN A 355 9.81 -9.04 -36.16
C ASN A 355 8.90 -8.96 -37.38
N THR A 356 7.61 -9.27 -37.28
CA THR A 356 6.75 -9.34 -38.47
C THR A 356 6.42 -7.97 -39.08
N ARG A 357 6.89 -6.87 -38.46
CA ARG A 357 6.47 -5.49 -38.75
C ARG A 357 7.67 -4.52 -38.81
N LYS A 358 7.45 -3.35 -39.44
CA LYS A 358 8.44 -2.28 -39.52
C LYS A 358 8.36 -1.37 -38.30
N SER A 359 9.50 -1.06 -37.71
CA SER A 359 9.58 -0.23 -36.50
C SER A 359 10.49 0.97 -36.70
N LYS A 360 10.01 2.17 -36.39
CA LYS A 360 10.82 3.40 -36.45
C LYS A 360 11.46 3.68 -35.10
N ILE A 361 12.77 3.90 -35.10
CA ILE A 361 13.58 4.05 -33.90
C ILE A 361 14.21 5.44 -33.89
N MET A 362 14.03 6.17 -32.78
CA MET A 362 14.51 7.54 -32.63
C MET A 362 15.16 7.74 -31.25
N LEU A 363 16.34 8.34 -31.19
CA LEU A 363 17.04 8.66 -29.96
C LEU A 363 17.15 10.17 -29.77
N TYR A 364 16.82 10.66 -28.59
CA TYR A 364 16.88 12.09 -28.25
C TYR A 364 17.74 12.32 -27.01
N ASN A 365 18.38 13.48 -26.93
CA ASN A 365 18.96 13.97 -25.66
C ASN A 365 17.90 14.66 -24.78
N THR A 366 18.29 15.07 -23.57
CA THR A 366 17.42 15.78 -22.61
C THR A 366 16.95 17.16 -23.07
N THR A 367 17.55 17.76 -24.10
CA THR A 367 17.10 19.04 -24.67
C THR A 367 16.09 18.85 -25.79
N GLY A 368 15.69 17.60 -26.10
CA GLY A 368 14.75 17.27 -27.17
C GLY A 368 15.38 17.24 -28.57
N GLN A 369 16.71 17.29 -28.65
CA GLN A 369 17.45 17.21 -29.90
C GLN A 369 17.48 15.75 -30.39
N LEU A 370 17.07 15.52 -31.64
CA LEU A 370 17.11 14.21 -32.30
C LEU A 370 18.56 13.85 -32.66
N LEU A 371 19.06 12.75 -32.09
CA LEU A 371 20.44 12.28 -32.28
C LEU A 371 20.55 11.10 -33.25
N TYR A 372 19.53 10.23 -33.26
CA TYR A 372 19.51 9.04 -34.11
C TYR A 372 18.08 8.80 -34.62
N ASN A 373 17.93 8.38 -35.88
CA ASN A 373 16.64 8.07 -36.48
C ASN A 373 16.81 7.02 -37.58
N THR A 374 16.20 5.86 -37.41
CA THR A 374 16.23 4.78 -38.40
C THR A 374 14.89 4.03 -38.45
N THR A 375 14.74 3.14 -39.42
CA THR A 375 13.62 2.19 -39.48
C THR A 375 14.20 0.78 -39.57
N MET A 376 13.78 -0.10 -38.68
CA MET A 376 14.00 -1.54 -38.79
C MET A 376 12.90 -2.13 -39.67
N ASP A 377 13.30 -2.82 -40.74
CA ASP A 377 12.36 -3.51 -41.60
C ASP A 377 11.82 -4.79 -40.94
N ALA A 378 10.69 -5.28 -41.46
CA ALA A 378 10.16 -6.58 -41.05
C ALA A 378 11.24 -7.66 -41.23
N TYR A 379 11.31 -8.55 -40.25
CA TYR A 379 12.23 -9.67 -40.06
C TYR A 379 13.63 -9.29 -39.56
N GLN A 380 13.87 -8.01 -39.25
CA GLN A 380 15.06 -7.58 -38.54
C GLN A 380 14.79 -7.55 -37.03
N ASN A 381 15.53 -8.35 -36.26
CA ASN A 381 15.26 -8.51 -34.82
C ASN A 381 16.23 -7.71 -33.96
N ASN A 382 17.34 -7.21 -34.51
CA ASN A 382 18.37 -6.51 -33.75
C ASN A 382 18.84 -5.23 -34.45
N LEU A 383 19.12 -4.20 -33.66
CA LEU A 383 19.78 -2.97 -34.07
C LEU A 383 20.76 -2.53 -32.98
N SER A 384 21.93 -2.06 -33.37
CA SER A 384 22.90 -1.44 -32.46
C SER A 384 23.05 0.04 -32.80
N ILE A 385 23.04 0.89 -31.78
CA ILE A 385 23.31 2.32 -31.88
C ILE A 385 24.65 2.59 -31.22
N ASP A 386 25.58 3.17 -31.98
CA ASP A 386 26.85 3.65 -31.45
C ASP A 386 26.61 4.91 -30.61
N MET A 387 27.09 4.86 -29.38
CA MET A 387 26.94 5.91 -28.39
C MET A 387 28.27 6.58 -28.06
N ILE A 388 29.41 6.13 -28.61
CA ILE A 388 30.75 6.53 -28.16
C ILE A 388 30.98 8.06 -28.19
N ASP A 389 30.42 8.76 -29.17
CA ASP A 389 30.60 10.20 -29.35
C ASP A 389 29.57 11.06 -28.61
N TYR A 390 28.56 10.44 -27.98
CA TYR A 390 27.59 11.19 -27.19
C TYR A 390 28.11 11.42 -25.76
N PRO A 391 27.87 12.58 -25.13
CA PRO A 391 28.28 12.82 -23.74
C PRO A 391 27.63 11.83 -22.75
N ALA A 392 28.25 11.61 -21.58
CA ALA A 392 27.59 10.90 -20.49
C ALA A 392 26.32 11.65 -20.06
N GLY A 393 25.22 10.93 -19.84
CA GLY A 393 23.93 11.55 -19.56
C GLY A 393 22.72 10.68 -19.85
N VAL A 394 21.55 11.30 -19.76
CA VAL A 394 20.26 10.66 -19.99
C VAL A 394 19.80 10.90 -21.43
N TYR A 395 19.35 9.84 -22.09
CA TYR A 395 18.77 9.87 -23.42
C TYR A 395 17.38 9.23 -23.39
N VAL A 396 16.54 9.56 -24.37
CA VAL A 396 15.21 8.96 -24.52
C VAL A 396 15.11 8.28 -25.87
N LEU A 397 14.88 6.97 -25.84
CA LEU A 397 14.67 6.14 -27.01
C LEU A 397 13.16 5.99 -27.25
N TYR A 398 12.73 6.28 -28.48
CA TYR A 398 11.37 6.10 -28.97
C TYR A 398 11.38 4.99 -30.02
N ILE A 399 10.46 4.04 -29.89
CA ILE A 399 10.23 2.98 -30.87
C ILE A 399 8.76 3.00 -31.26
N TYR A 400 8.48 3.29 -32.53
CA TYR A 400 7.14 3.32 -33.09
C TYR A 400 6.90 2.07 -33.94
N ASP A 401 5.92 1.25 -33.57
CA ASP A 401 5.37 0.19 -34.42
C ASP A 401 3.93 0.58 -34.80
N ASN A 402 3.74 1.07 -36.03
CA ASN A 402 2.49 1.63 -36.58
C ASN A 402 1.82 2.73 -35.73
N LYS A 403 1.23 2.37 -34.59
CA LYS A 403 0.47 3.23 -33.65
C LYS A 403 0.96 3.13 -32.20
N ASP A 404 1.71 2.08 -31.86
CA ASP A 404 2.20 1.87 -30.50
C ASP A 404 3.56 2.54 -30.36
N LEU A 405 3.70 3.32 -29.29
CA LEU A 405 4.92 4.02 -28.96
C LEU A 405 5.49 3.45 -27.67
N THR A 406 6.67 2.83 -27.79
CA THR A 406 7.48 2.46 -26.62
C THR A 406 8.52 3.55 -26.35
N LYS A 407 8.62 4.01 -25.10
CA LYS A 407 9.62 4.98 -24.66
C LYS A 407 10.53 4.34 -23.63
N MET A 408 11.83 4.51 -23.78
CA MET A 408 12.83 3.97 -22.86
C MET A 408 13.86 5.03 -22.49
N LYS A 409 14.19 5.11 -21.19
CA LYS A 409 15.26 5.95 -20.67
C LYS A 409 16.59 5.22 -20.84
N ILE A 410 17.55 5.83 -21.52
CA ILE A 410 18.88 5.29 -21.72
C ILE A 410 19.89 6.09 -20.89
N LEU A 411 20.73 5.39 -20.13
CA LEU A 411 21.83 5.96 -19.36
C LEU A 411 23.14 5.68 -20.11
N ARG A 412 23.91 6.73 -20.43
CA ARG A 412 25.28 6.60 -20.97
C ARG A 412 26.32 7.14 -20.00
#